data_AF-A0A5F2AX07-F1
#
_entry.id   AF-A0A5F2AX07-F1
#
_cell.length_a   1.000
_cell.length_b   1.000
_cell.length_c   1.000
_cell.angle_alpha   90.00
_cell.angle_beta   90.00
_cell.angle_gamma   90.00
#
_symmetry.space_group_name_H-M   'P 1'
#
loop_
_entity.id
_entity.type
_entity.pdbx_description
1 polymer ?
#
loop_
_entity_poly.entity_id
_entity_poly.type
_entity_poly.pdbx_seq_one_letter_code
_entity_poly.pdbx_strand_id
1 'polypeptide(L)'
;MKKFLGFILALFVSVQGVSALSDIEKILIKEATNPELKKIAKDYLIKKAKDQRSLSEKYKSLADRSQGGKANASNEEHAKYKKLADHCDAEAKEYEDEASKL
;
A
#
# COMPACT_ATOMS: atom_id res chain seq x y z
N MET A 1 -16.25 16.53 -28.82
CA MET A 1 -16.04 16.34 -27.36
C MET A 1 -15.82 14.87 -26.94
N LYS A 2 -15.53 13.92 -27.84
CA LYS A 2 -15.24 12.51 -27.45
C LYS A 2 -13.78 12.26 -27.03
N LYS A 3 -12.88 13.21 -27.26
CA LYS A 3 -11.42 13.08 -26.99
C LYS A 3 -11.02 13.44 -25.56
N PHE A 4 -11.89 14.10 -24.79
CA PHE A 4 -11.61 14.49 -23.41
C PHE A 4 -11.80 13.34 -22.40
N LEU A 5 -12.70 12.39 -22.70
CA LEU A 5 -12.92 11.23 -21.83
C LEU A 5 -11.67 10.34 -21.70
N GLY A 6 -10.88 10.20 -22.76
CA GLY A 6 -9.65 9.39 -22.73
C GLY A 6 -8.57 9.98 -21.82
N PHE A 7 -8.53 11.32 -21.68
CA PHE A 7 -7.53 12.01 -20.88
C PHE A 7 -7.81 11.90 -19.37
N ILE A 8 -9.09 11.91 -18.99
CA ILE A 8 -9.52 11.68 -17.60
C ILE A 8 -9.25 10.22 -17.19
N LEU A 9 -9.47 9.27 -18.10
CA LEU A 9 -9.20 7.85 -17.83
C LEU A 9 -7.69 7.57 -17.67
N ALA A 10 -6.83 8.25 -18.44
CA ALA A 10 -5.38 8.12 -18.34
C ALA A 10 -4.82 8.61 -16.98
N LEU A 11 -5.41 9.67 -16.40
CA LEU A 11 -5.01 10.22 -15.09
C LEU A 11 -5.33 9.28 -13.92
N PHE A 12 -6.37 8.44 -14.04
CA PHE A 12 -6.70 7.42 -13.03
C PHE A 12 -5.76 6.20 -13.07
N VAL A 13 -5.12 5.92 -14.21
CA VAL A 13 -4.18 4.79 -14.34
C VAL A 13 -2.80 5.15 -13.79
N SER A 14 -2.41 6.44 -13.79
CA SER A 14 -1.10 6.91 -13.31
C SER A 14 -0.92 6.95 -11.79
N VAL A 15 -1.96 6.66 -10.98
CA VAL A 15 -1.82 6.57 -9.51
C VAL A 15 -1.26 5.20 -9.08
N GLN A 16 -0.99 4.29 -10.00
CA GLN A 16 -0.38 2.98 -9.69
C GLN A 16 1.15 3.02 -9.50
N GLY A 17 1.75 4.22 -9.48
CA GLY A 17 3.20 4.40 -9.37
C GLY A 17 3.69 4.90 -8.01
N VAL A 18 2.88 4.79 -6.94
CA VAL A 18 3.36 5.13 -5.59
C VAL A 18 4.25 3.98 -5.14
N SER A 19 5.57 4.14 -5.22
CA SER A 19 6.51 3.19 -4.60
C SER A 19 6.17 3.02 -3.13
N ALA A 20 6.17 1.79 -2.60
CA ALA A 20 5.85 1.56 -1.19
C ALA A 20 6.80 2.33 -0.27
N LEU A 21 8.06 2.52 -0.69
CA LEU A 21 9.04 3.36 -0.01
C LEU A 21 8.91 4.82 -0.43
N SER A 22 8.61 5.67 0.55
CA SER A 22 8.78 7.11 0.42
C SER A 22 10.25 7.50 0.25
N ASP A 23 10.49 8.69 -0.30
CA ASP A 23 11.86 9.18 -0.50
C ASP A 23 12.62 9.36 0.82
N ILE A 24 11.92 9.67 1.92
CA ILE A 24 12.51 9.72 3.26
C ILE A 24 13.01 8.34 3.69
N GLU A 25 12.24 7.29 3.42
CA GLU A 25 12.62 5.91 3.76
C GLU A 25 13.80 5.43 2.92
N LYS A 26 13.86 5.82 1.64
CA LYS A 26 15.03 5.57 0.78
C LYS A 26 16.28 6.25 1.33
N ILE A 27 16.17 7.49 1.80
CA ILE A 27 17.28 8.22 2.43
C ILE A 27 17.69 7.52 3.74
N LEU A 28 16.73 7.13 4.58
CA LEU A 28 17.00 6.40 5.83
C LEU A 28 17.82 5.12 5.57
N ILE A 29 17.43 4.32 4.58
CA ILE A 29 18.15 3.10 4.16
C ILE A 29 19.55 3.44 3.67
N LYS A 30 19.67 4.47 2.81
CA LYS A 30 20.95 4.86 2.21
C LYS A 30 21.96 5.36 3.24
N GLU A 31 21.52 6.13 4.22
CA GLU A 31 22.38 6.73 5.25
C GLU A 31 22.67 5.75 6.41
N ALA A 32 22.00 4.60 6.46
CA ALA A 32 22.26 3.53 7.43
C ALA A 32 23.57 2.78 7.13
N THR A 33 24.70 3.46 7.32
CA THR A 33 26.04 2.99 6.91
C THR A 33 26.76 2.13 7.96
N ASN A 34 26.32 2.14 9.21
CA ASN A 34 26.89 1.34 10.30
C ASN A 34 25.87 0.35 10.90
N PRO A 35 26.32 -0.68 11.65
CA PRO A 35 25.43 -1.73 12.15
C PRO A 35 24.29 -1.24 13.04
N GLU A 36 24.52 -0.20 13.86
CA GLU A 36 23.49 0.36 14.73
C GLU A 36 22.42 1.10 13.92
N LEU A 37 22.82 1.92 12.95
CA LEU A 37 21.89 2.62 12.06
C LEU A 37 21.12 1.65 11.18
N LYS A 38 21.76 0.58 10.68
CA LYS A 38 21.09 -0.49 9.93
C LYS A 38 20.03 -1.17 10.76
N LYS A 39 20.32 -1.46 12.04
CA LYS A 39 19.34 -2.02 12.97
C LYS A 39 18.15 -1.08 13.18
N ILE A 40 18.39 0.22 13.36
CA ILE A 40 17.32 1.21 13.51
C ILE A 40 16.45 1.29 12.26
N ALA A 41 17.07 1.37 11.08
CA ALA A 41 16.34 1.39 9.81
C ALA A 41 15.55 0.10 9.58
N LYS A 42 16.13 -1.06 9.90
CA LYS A 42 15.46 -2.35 9.85
C LYS A 42 14.24 -2.42 10.77
N ASP A 43 14.39 -2.02 12.03
CA ASP A 43 13.30 -2.02 13.00
C ASP A 43 12.16 -1.09 12.57
N TYR A 44 12.50 0.06 11.98
CA TYR A 44 11.53 0.97 11.37
C TYR A 44 10.75 0.31 10.23
N LEU A 45 11.43 -0.30 9.26
CA LEU A 45 10.80 -0.94 8.11
C LEU A 45 9.94 -2.14 8.54
N ILE A 46 10.38 -2.94 9.51
CA ILE A 46 9.59 -4.03 10.10
C ILE A 46 8.32 -3.49 10.74
N LYS A 47 8.41 -2.36 11.47
CA LYS A 47 7.23 -1.72 12.05
C LYS A 47 6.26 -1.25 10.97
N LYS A 48 6.75 -0.61 9.91
CA LYS A 48 5.94 -0.18 8.76
C LYS A 48 5.24 -1.35 8.08
N ALA A 49 5.94 -2.45 7.86
CA ALA A 49 5.35 -3.67 7.31
C ALA A 49 4.20 -4.19 8.18
N LYS A 50 4.37 -4.21 9.50
CA LYS A 50 3.30 -4.60 10.44
C LYS A 50 2.10 -3.67 10.38
N ASP A 51 2.34 -2.36 10.36
CA ASP A 51 1.27 -1.36 10.27
C ASP A 51 0.46 -1.54 8.97
N GLN A 52 1.14 -1.79 7.84
CA GLN A 52 0.50 -2.06 6.56
C GLN A 52 -0.29 -3.37 6.55
N ARG A 53 0.22 -4.44 7.15
CA ARG A 53 -0.55 -5.68 7.32
C ARG A 53 -1.80 -5.48 8.16
N SER A 54 -1.69 -4.76 9.28
CA SER A 54 -2.85 -4.44 10.11
C SER A 54 -3.88 -3.59 9.35
N LEU A 55 -3.43 -2.72 8.43
CA LEU A 55 -4.32 -1.95 7.57
C LEU A 55 -4.98 -2.83 6.51
N SER A 56 -4.24 -3.75 5.89
CA SER A 56 -4.77 -4.77 4.98
C SER A 56 -5.86 -5.61 5.63
N GLU A 57 -5.62 -6.12 6.84
CA GLU A 57 -6.61 -6.89 7.61
C GLU A 57 -7.89 -6.08 7.88
N LYS A 58 -7.76 -4.79 8.20
CA LYS A 58 -8.92 -3.89 8.35
C LYS A 58 -9.68 -3.75 7.04
N TYR A 59 -9.00 -3.58 5.90
CA TYR A 59 -9.65 -3.49 4.61
C TYR A 59 -10.30 -4.80 4.17
N LYS A 60 -9.69 -5.96 4.47
CA LYS A 60 -10.33 -7.28 4.27
C LYS A 60 -11.62 -7.39 5.07
N SER A 61 -11.58 -7.03 6.35
CA SER A 61 -12.77 -7.01 7.21
C SER A 61 -13.85 -6.07 6.68
N LEU A 62 -13.48 -4.91 6.11
CA LEU A 62 -14.43 -3.98 5.48
C LEU A 62 -14.99 -4.52 4.16
N ALA A 63 -14.20 -5.24 3.37
CA ALA A 63 -14.65 -5.89 2.14
C ALA A 63 -15.68 -6.97 2.45
N ASP A 64 -15.41 -7.81 3.45
CA ASP A 64 -16.28 -8.92 3.86
C ASP A 64 -17.55 -8.45 4.58
N ARG A 65 -17.60 -7.18 5.00
CA ARG A 65 -18.77 -6.62 5.68
C ARG A 65 -19.91 -6.43 4.69
N SER A 66 -20.94 -7.25 4.80
CA SER A 66 -22.20 -7.05 4.09
C SER A 66 -22.88 -5.76 4.56
N GLN A 67 -22.71 -4.68 3.80
CA GLN A 67 -23.47 -3.44 3.96
C GLN A 67 -24.77 -3.64 3.18
N GLY A 68 -25.91 -3.69 3.88
CA GLY A 68 -27.24 -3.99 3.32
C GLY A 68 -27.81 -2.99 2.31
N GLY A 69 -26.99 -2.47 1.40
CA GLY A 69 -27.35 -1.60 0.29
C GLY A 69 -27.70 -2.36 -0.99
N LYS A 70 -27.94 -1.61 -2.07
CA LYS A 70 -28.21 -2.18 -3.40
C LYS A 70 -27.03 -3.07 -3.83
N ALA A 71 -27.32 -4.26 -4.37
CA ALA A 71 -26.31 -5.26 -4.74
C ALA A 71 -25.13 -4.71 -5.57
N ASN A 72 -25.39 -3.77 -6.48
CA ASN A 72 -24.33 -3.14 -7.29
C ASN A 72 -23.37 -2.28 -6.45
N ALA A 73 -23.89 -1.48 -5.51
CA ALA A 73 -23.06 -0.65 -4.64
C ALA A 73 -22.25 -1.51 -3.66
N SER A 74 -22.85 -2.59 -3.14
CA SER A 74 -22.16 -3.55 -2.28
C SER A 74 -20.99 -4.25 -3.00
N ASN A 75 -21.16 -4.61 -4.27
CA ASN A 75 -20.10 -5.22 -5.08
C ASN A 75 -18.95 -4.24 -5.38
N GLU A 76 -19.26 -2.97 -5.68
CA GLU A 76 -18.25 -1.94 -5.93
C GLU A 76 -17.43 -1.62 -4.67
N GLU A 77 -18.07 -1.53 -3.51
CA GLU A 77 -17.39 -1.32 -2.23
C GLU A 77 -16.51 -2.50 -1.84
N HIS A 78 -17.02 -3.73 -1.97
CA HIS A 78 -16.23 -4.94 -1.76
C HIS A 78 -14.98 -4.95 -2.66
N ALA A 79 -15.14 -4.67 -3.95
CA ALA A 79 -14.02 -4.61 -4.90
C ALA A 79 -13.01 -3.51 -4.55
N LYS A 80 -13.48 -2.35 -4.08
CA LYS A 80 -12.62 -1.24 -3.64
C LYS A 80 -11.79 -1.64 -2.42
N TYR A 81 -12.42 -2.17 -1.37
CA TYR A 81 -11.70 -2.56 -0.15
C TYR A 81 -10.76 -3.74 -0.39
N LYS A 82 -11.15 -4.69 -1.24
CA LYS A 82 -10.25 -5.77 -1.65
C LYS A 82 -8.98 -5.23 -2.33
N LYS A 83 -9.11 -4.28 -3.28
CA LYS A 83 -7.95 -3.63 -3.91
C LYS A 83 -7.06 -2.90 -2.91
N LEU A 84 -7.65 -2.22 -1.92
CA LEU A 84 -6.89 -1.54 -0.86
C LEU A 84 -6.14 -2.55 0.03
N ALA A 85 -6.77 -3.67 0.38
CA ALA A 85 -6.12 -4.73 1.12
C ALA A 85 -4.94 -5.34 0.35
N ASP A 86 -5.15 -5.68 -0.92
CA ASP A 86 -4.12 -6.25 -1.79
C ASP A 86 -2.95 -5.28 -1.94
N HIS A 87 -3.22 -3.97 -2.06
CA HIS A 87 -2.19 -2.93 -2.10
C HIS A 87 -1.38 -2.87 -0.80
N CYS A 88 -2.03 -2.82 0.36
CA CYS A 88 -1.36 -2.80 1.65
C CYS A 88 -0.53 -4.07 1.90
N ASP A 89 -0.99 -5.25 1.45
CA ASP A 89 -0.20 -6.48 1.51
C ASP A 89 1.06 -6.40 0.63
N ALA A 90 0.94 -5.81 -0.57
CA ALA A 90 2.08 -5.59 -1.46
C ALA A 90 3.10 -4.63 -0.84
N GLU A 91 2.66 -3.49 -0.30
CA GLU A 91 3.53 -2.53 0.39
C GLU A 91 4.20 -3.16 1.61
N ALA A 92 3.45 -3.92 2.42
CA ALA A 92 4.01 -4.61 3.58
C ALA A 92 5.15 -5.55 3.17
N LYS A 93 4.97 -6.29 2.07
CA LYS A 93 6.00 -7.19 1.54
C LYS A 93 7.24 -6.43 1.07
N GLU A 94 7.08 -5.31 0.36
CA GLU A 94 8.22 -4.48 -0.06
C GLU A 94 9.03 -3.96 1.15
N TYR A 95 8.34 -3.53 2.22
CA TYR A 95 9.00 -3.11 3.45
C TYR A 95 9.79 -4.25 4.12
N GLU A 96 9.27 -5.47 4.13
CA GLU A 96 9.99 -6.64 4.67
C GLU A 96 11.18 -7.03 3.81
N ASP A 97 11.01 -7.02 2.50
CA ASP A 97 12.07 -7.34 1.55
C ASP A 97 13.23 -6.36 1.73
N GLU A 98 12.98 -5.06 1.90
CA GLU A 98 14.06 -4.11 2.23
C GLU A 98 14.64 -4.30 3.63
N ALA A 99 13.81 -4.55 4.65
CA ALA A 99 14.30 -4.84 6.00
C ALA A 99 15.23 -6.07 6.04
N SER A 100 14.99 -7.05 5.17
CA SER A 100 15.82 -8.26 5.07
C SER A 100 17.21 -8.01 4.50
N LYS A 101 17.38 -6.93 3.71
CA LYS A 101 18.65 -6.54 3.07
C LYS A 101 19.54 -5.70 3.99
N LEU A 102 19.00 -5.17 5.09
CA LEU A 102 19.70 -4.41 6.12
C LEU A 102 20.26 -5.31 7.24
#